data_AF-A0A427L3F8-F1
#
_entry.id   AF-A0A427L3F8-F1
#
_cell.length_a   1.000
_cell.length_b   1.000
_cell.length_c   1.000
_cell.angle_alpha   90.00
_cell.angle_beta   90.00
_cell.angle_gamma   90.00
#
_symmetry.space_group_name_H-M   'P 1'
#
loop_
_entity.id
_entity.type
_entity.pdbx_description
1 polymer ?
#
loop_
_entity_poly.entity_id
_entity_poly.type
_entity_poly.pdbx_seq_one_letter_code
_entity_poly.pdbx_strand_id
1 'polypeptide(L)'
;MAELAAPPPKRGLARWREPICLGVANLSQSVARPLIDHIATVASSYDVRIREPGCQPNVIIVFTDDAPGLARGLVEHDADAFRVRWTSQLDRGQKALDAFQNGDWPVRWWHVSMPVIGISGRRAIRMPGDTGPIYVPGEGLANKGRPITDVLSKVIVIVDIAKVEGIELPLLGDYLAMVALAQVDPEGGSGRFDTVLNLFHEAGRDEGLSGWDKAYLASLYGAFPERIDRYNHASSIVRDLRRAERDAQRR
;
A
#
# COMPACT_ATOMS: atom_id res chain seq x y z
N MET A 1 -17.69 -7.43 -8.15
CA MET A 1 -17.56 -7.45 -6.67
C MET A 1 -16.62 -6.31 -6.33
N ALA A 2 -17.00 -5.39 -5.44
CA ALA A 2 -16.05 -4.35 -5.00
C ALA A 2 -15.00 -5.03 -4.13
N GLU A 3 -13.74 -4.83 -4.48
CA GLU A 3 -12.59 -5.36 -3.76
C GLU A 3 -11.78 -4.16 -3.27
N LEU A 4 -11.52 -4.08 -1.96
CA LEU A 4 -10.67 -3.02 -1.40
C LEU A 4 -9.19 -3.29 -1.71
N ALA A 5 -8.82 -4.56 -1.82
CA ALA A 5 -7.48 -5.01 -2.12
C ALA A 5 -7.16 -4.85 -3.61
N ALA A 6 -5.97 -4.34 -3.93
CA ALA A 6 -5.54 -4.05 -5.30
C ALA A 6 -4.11 -4.50 -5.61
N PRO A 7 -3.75 -5.78 -5.39
CA PRO A 7 -2.42 -6.27 -5.73
C PRO A 7 -2.19 -6.26 -7.26
N PRO A 8 -0.92 -6.37 -7.70
CA PRO A 8 -0.60 -6.63 -9.10
C PRO A 8 -1.36 -7.86 -9.65
N PRO A 9 -1.68 -7.88 -10.96
CA PRO A 9 -2.37 -9.02 -11.56
C PRO A 9 -1.66 -10.35 -11.29
N LYS A 10 -2.43 -11.36 -10.90
CA LYS A 10 -1.95 -12.72 -10.57
C LYS A 10 -1.00 -12.79 -9.36
N ARG A 11 -0.92 -11.74 -8.53
CA ARG A 11 -0.14 -11.69 -7.28
C ARG A 11 -1.01 -11.66 -6.04
N GLY A 12 -0.39 -11.92 -4.88
CA GLY A 12 -1.04 -11.72 -3.58
C GLY A 12 -0.85 -10.28 -3.10
N LEU A 13 -1.58 -9.92 -2.04
CA LEU A 13 -1.34 -8.68 -1.32
C LEU A 13 0.09 -8.65 -0.78
N ALA A 14 0.79 -7.57 -1.11
CA ALA A 14 2.12 -7.29 -0.59
C ALA A 14 2.04 -6.56 0.75
N ARG A 15 3.07 -6.77 1.57
CA ARG A 15 3.27 -6.08 2.86
C ARG A 15 4.71 -5.67 3.04
N TRP A 16 4.99 -4.73 3.93
CA TRP A 16 6.36 -4.37 4.25
C TRP A 16 7.08 -5.50 5.00
N ARG A 17 8.25 -5.90 4.48
CA ARG A 17 9.23 -6.78 5.15
C ARG A 17 10.46 -5.99 5.58
N GLU A 18 10.91 -5.11 4.68
CA GLU A 18 11.98 -4.17 4.94
C GLU A 18 11.47 -2.96 5.72
N PRO A 19 12.34 -2.28 6.50
CA PRO A 19 11.96 -1.06 7.19
C PRO A 19 11.52 0.05 6.22
N ILE A 20 10.50 0.81 6.61
CA ILE A 20 10.00 1.96 5.87
C ILE A 20 10.85 3.19 6.15
N CYS A 21 11.15 3.96 5.11
CA CYS A 21 11.69 5.31 5.17
C CYS A 21 10.65 6.26 4.56
N LEU A 22 10.05 7.11 5.40
CA LEU A 22 9.05 8.09 5.01
C LEU A 22 9.73 9.38 4.51
N GLY A 23 9.37 9.83 3.33
CA GLY A 23 9.78 11.12 2.77
C GLY A 23 8.56 11.95 2.39
N VAL A 24 8.48 13.17 2.91
CA VAL A 24 7.43 14.13 2.54
C VAL A 24 8.06 15.32 1.83
N ALA A 25 7.51 15.70 0.68
CA ALA A 25 7.97 16.84 -0.12
C ALA A 25 6.89 17.92 -0.24
N ASN A 26 7.34 19.16 -0.50
CA ASN A 26 6.51 20.36 -0.69
C ASN A 26 5.63 20.77 0.51
N LEU A 27 6.03 20.37 1.73
CA LEU A 27 5.49 20.90 2.97
C LEU A 27 6.60 21.53 3.82
N SER A 28 6.23 22.50 4.65
CA SER A 28 7.13 23.00 5.68
C SER A 28 7.41 21.91 6.72
N GLN A 29 8.59 21.96 7.33
CA GLN A 29 9.00 20.95 8.29
C GLN A 29 8.09 20.85 9.53
N SER A 30 7.46 21.96 9.94
CA SER A 30 6.50 22.00 11.06
C SER A 30 5.22 21.22 10.78
N VAL A 31 4.84 21.05 9.51
CA VAL A 31 3.66 20.26 9.10
C VAL A 31 4.06 18.84 8.73
N ALA A 32 5.17 18.68 8.01
CA ALA A 32 5.65 17.37 7.56
C ALA A 32 6.01 16.43 8.73
N ARG A 33 6.65 16.95 9.79
CA ARG A 33 7.09 16.12 10.94
C ARG A 33 5.92 15.45 11.67
N PRO A 34 4.90 16.18 12.16
CA PRO A 34 3.74 15.54 12.80
C PRO A 34 3.07 14.50 11.92
N LEU A 35 2.99 14.74 10.60
CA LEU A 35 2.42 13.78 9.66
C LEU A 35 3.26 12.50 9.54
N ILE A 36 4.59 12.64 9.42
CA ILE A 36 5.53 11.52 9.40
C ILE A 36 5.44 10.73 10.70
N ASP A 37 5.44 11.41 11.84
CA ASP A 37 5.38 10.79 13.18
C ASP A 37 4.07 10.03 13.37
N HIS A 38 2.95 10.58 12.88
CA HIS A 38 1.64 9.92 12.91
C HIS A 38 1.64 8.63 12.09
N ILE A 39 2.09 8.68 10.83
CA ILE A 39 2.18 7.49 9.96
C ILE A 39 3.13 6.45 10.55
N ALA A 40 4.27 6.88 11.09
CA ALA A 40 5.24 6.01 11.76
C ALA A 40 4.63 5.33 13.00
N THR A 41 3.81 6.04 13.77
CA THR A 41 3.10 5.50 14.94
C THR A 41 2.12 4.41 14.53
N VAL A 42 1.29 4.66 13.50
CA VAL A 42 0.37 3.66 12.97
C VAL A 42 1.13 2.43 12.47
N ALA A 43 2.18 2.62 11.67
CA ALA A 43 3.00 1.52 11.15
C ALA A 43 3.61 0.66 12.27
N SER A 44 4.14 1.32 13.31
CA SER A 44 4.78 0.63 14.44
C SER A 44 3.79 -0.21 15.25
N SER A 45 2.49 0.14 15.26
CA SER A 45 1.45 -0.66 15.93
C SER A 45 1.21 -2.04 15.29
N TYR A 46 1.72 -2.24 14.06
CA TYR A 46 1.67 -3.51 13.33
C TYR A 46 3.07 -4.13 13.11
N ASP A 47 4.03 -3.81 13.99
CA ASP A 47 5.42 -4.27 13.94
C ASP A 47 6.18 -3.92 12.65
N VAL A 48 5.69 -2.91 11.92
CA VAL A 48 6.38 -2.41 10.73
C VAL A 48 7.50 -1.48 11.17
N ARG A 49 8.73 -1.89 10.91
CA ARG A 49 9.94 -1.14 11.29
C ARG A 49 10.05 0.15 10.51
N ILE A 50 10.41 1.24 11.19
CA ILE A 50 10.70 2.54 10.60
C ILE A 50 12.21 2.80 10.65
N ARG A 51 12.78 3.36 9.58
CA ARG A 51 14.19 3.78 9.52
C ARG A 51 14.36 5.15 10.15
N GLU A 52 15.57 5.40 10.63
CA GLU A 52 15.97 6.73 11.12
C GLU A 52 15.89 7.79 10.02
N PRO A 53 15.60 9.06 10.37
CA PRO A 53 15.57 10.16 9.42
C PRO A 53 16.86 10.28 8.59
N GLY A 54 16.73 10.65 7.30
CA GLY A 54 17.87 10.80 6.38
C GLY A 54 18.18 9.57 5.52
N CYS A 55 17.42 8.49 5.69
CA CYS A 55 17.42 7.35 4.77
C CYS A 55 16.86 7.70 3.38
N GLN A 56 17.11 6.83 2.39
CA GLN A 56 16.47 6.93 1.09
C GLN A 56 14.99 6.51 1.19
N PRO A 57 14.02 7.38 0.85
CA PRO A 57 12.60 7.08 1.01
C PRO A 57 12.12 5.94 0.12
N ASN A 58 11.38 5.01 0.71
CA ASN A 58 10.59 4.00 -0.01
C ASN A 58 9.08 4.24 0.13
N VAL A 59 8.66 5.16 1.00
CA VAL A 59 7.33 5.77 0.98
C VAL A 59 7.53 7.26 0.75
N ILE A 60 7.08 7.75 -0.41
CA ILE A 60 7.25 9.13 -0.85
C ILE A 60 5.88 9.76 -0.91
N ILE A 61 5.67 10.86 -0.20
CA ILE A 61 4.42 11.62 -0.18
C ILE A 61 4.74 13.02 -0.68
N VAL A 62 4.11 13.45 -1.77
CA VAL A 62 4.34 14.76 -2.38
C VAL A 62 3.06 15.56 -2.38
N PHE A 63 3.10 16.76 -1.80
CA PHE A 63 1.98 17.71 -1.84
C PHE A 63 2.14 18.63 -3.05
N THR A 64 1.05 18.93 -3.75
CA THR A 64 1.07 19.80 -4.94
C THR A 64 -0.29 20.40 -5.23
N ASP A 65 -0.30 21.51 -5.95
CA ASP A 65 -1.46 22.17 -6.56
C ASP A 65 -1.81 21.62 -7.96
N ASP A 66 -0.91 20.88 -8.62
CA ASP A 66 -1.16 20.20 -9.91
C ASP A 66 -0.80 18.70 -9.81
N ALA A 67 -1.65 17.96 -9.11
CA ALA A 67 -1.44 16.52 -8.90
C ALA A 67 -1.40 15.69 -10.21
N PRO A 68 -2.25 15.95 -11.23
CA PRO A 68 -2.12 15.27 -12.53
C PRO A 68 -0.83 15.62 -13.27
N GLY A 69 -0.42 16.89 -13.29
CA GLY A 69 0.82 17.33 -13.92
C GLY A 69 2.05 16.71 -13.27
N LEU A 70 2.11 16.71 -11.93
CA LEU A 70 3.20 16.05 -11.20
C LEU A 70 3.24 14.54 -11.49
N ALA A 71 2.10 13.86 -11.48
CA ALA A 71 2.02 12.43 -11.76
C ALA A 71 2.55 12.10 -13.17
N ARG A 72 2.15 12.88 -14.18
CA ARG A 72 2.67 12.73 -15.56
C ARG A 72 4.17 12.98 -15.61
N GLY A 73 4.65 14.08 -15.03
CA GLY A 73 6.07 14.43 -15.02
C GLY A 73 6.95 13.39 -14.33
N LEU A 74 6.51 12.79 -13.22
CA LEU A 74 7.25 11.71 -12.54
C LEU A 74 7.37 10.46 -13.42
N VAL A 75 6.28 10.07 -14.09
CA VAL A 75 6.27 8.90 -14.99
C VAL A 75 7.11 9.16 -16.24
N GLU A 76 7.07 10.37 -16.78
CA GLU A 76 7.89 10.78 -17.93
C GLU A 76 9.38 10.79 -17.59
N HIS A 77 9.74 11.25 -16.38
CA HIS A 77 11.13 11.31 -15.93
C HIS A 77 11.74 9.93 -15.66
N ASP A 78 10.97 9.00 -15.08
CA ASP A 78 11.45 7.65 -14.75
C ASP A 78 10.35 6.61 -14.93
N ALA A 79 10.09 6.23 -16.19
CA ALA A 79 9.04 5.26 -16.52
C ALA A 79 9.27 3.89 -15.88
N ASP A 80 10.53 3.47 -15.71
CA ASP A 80 10.87 2.15 -15.16
C ASP A 80 10.61 2.07 -13.65
N ALA A 81 10.64 3.20 -12.92
CA ALA A 81 10.23 3.25 -11.52
C ALA A 81 8.71 3.06 -11.31
N PHE A 82 7.90 3.28 -12.34
CA PHE A 82 6.45 3.08 -12.28
C PHE A 82 6.02 1.78 -12.95
N ARG A 83 6.57 1.47 -14.13
CA ARG A 83 6.18 0.30 -14.91
C ARG A 83 7.39 -0.34 -15.59
N VAL A 84 7.85 -1.43 -15.01
CA VAL A 84 8.91 -2.24 -15.62
C VAL A 84 8.33 -2.99 -16.82
N ARG A 85 8.61 -2.51 -18.04
CA ARG A 85 7.95 -2.97 -19.29
C ARG A 85 8.01 -4.47 -19.54
N TRP A 86 8.97 -5.18 -18.94
CA TRP A 86 9.20 -6.62 -19.11
C TRP A 86 8.44 -7.51 -18.12
N THR A 87 7.83 -6.93 -17.07
CA THR A 87 7.10 -7.69 -16.06
C THR A 87 5.84 -6.95 -15.61
N SER A 88 4.70 -7.64 -15.61
CA SER A 88 3.43 -7.11 -15.12
C SER A 88 3.15 -7.46 -13.66
N GLN A 89 4.20 -7.87 -12.92
CA GLN A 89 4.05 -8.50 -11.61
C GLN A 89 4.38 -7.58 -10.44
N LEU A 90 4.85 -6.36 -10.70
CA LEU A 90 5.32 -5.43 -9.66
C LEU A 90 4.27 -4.37 -9.33
N ASP A 91 3.43 -4.06 -10.31
CA ASP A 91 2.47 -2.96 -10.28
C ASP A 91 1.11 -3.38 -10.89
N ARG A 92 0.13 -2.47 -10.82
CA ARG A 92 -1.25 -2.73 -11.25
C ARG A 92 -1.47 -2.63 -12.77
N GLY A 93 -0.42 -2.34 -13.56
CA GLY A 93 -0.45 -2.28 -15.01
C GLY A 93 -0.96 -0.95 -15.58
N GLN A 94 -1.06 -0.88 -16.92
CA GLN A 94 -1.26 0.37 -17.63
C GLN A 94 -2.55 1.10 -17.24
N LYS A 95 -3.68 0.38 -17.10
CA LYS A 95 -4.95 1.01 -16.74
C LYS A 95 -4.87 1.77 -15.41
N ALA A 96 -4.23 1.17 -14.41
CA ALA A 96 -4.03 1.82 -13.12
C ALA A 96 -3.03 2.98 -13.21
N LEU A 97 -2.01 2.86 -14.07
CA LEU A 97 -1.05 3.95 -14.31
C LEU A 97 -1.74 5.15 -14.97
N ASP A 98 -2.61 4.90 -15.95
CA ASP A 98 -3.43 5.93 -16.59
C ASP A 98 -4.32 6.63 -15.56
N ALA A 99 -4.94 5.88 -14.65
CA ALA A 99 -5.75 6.42 -13.56
C ALA A 99 -4.90 7.22 -12.55
N PHE A 100 -3.67 6.78 -12.25
CA PHE A 100 -2.74 7.53 -11.41
C PHE A 100 -2.33 8.87 -12.05
N GLN A 101 -2.07 8.88 -13.36
CA GLN A 101 -1.65 10.08 -14.10
C GLN A 101 -2.79 11.07 -14.36
N ASN A 102 -4.00 10.57 -14.66
CA ASN A 102 -5.10 11.38 -15.18
C ASN A 102 -6.31 11.46 -14.24
N GLY A 103 -6.33 10.68 -13.16
CA GLY A 103 -7.40 10.71 -12.17
C GLY A 103 -7.46 12.05 -11.42
N ASP A 104 -8.65 12.38 -10.93
CA ASP A 104 -8.92 13.66 -10.28
C ASP A 104 -9.12 13.54 -8.75
N TRP A 105 -8.55 12.49 -8.16
CA TRP A 105 -8.70 12.18 -6.74
C TRP A 105 -7.89 13.13 -5.83
N PRO A 106 -8.38 13.47 -4.62
CA PRO A 106 -7.64 14.28 -3.63
C PRO A 106 -6.28 13.67 -3.25
N VAL A 107 -6.24 12.34 -3.18
CA VAL A 107 -5.01 11.57 -2.95
C VAL A 107 -4.94 10.48 -4.00
N ARG A 108 -3.79 10.35 -4.66
CA ARG A 108 -3.50 9.29 -5.65
C ARG A 108 -2.21 8.59 -5.26
N TRP A 109 -2.11 7.30 -5.56
CA TRP A 109 -0.94 6.53 -5.19
C TRP A 109 -0.55 5.47 -6.21
N TRP A 110 0.71 5.09 -6.15
CA TRP A 110 1.30 4.01 -6.92
C TRP A 110 2.08 3.07 -6.00
N HIS A 111 1.65 1.81 -5.94
CA HIS A 111 2.33 0.76 -5.20
C HIS A 111 3.22 -0.05 -6.12
N VAL A 112 4.47 -0.24 -5.72
CA VAL A 112 5.41 -1.18 -6.31
C VAL A 112 5.73 -2.26 -5.29
N SER A 113 5.53 -3.51 -5.69
CA SER A 113 5.83 -4.69 -4.90
C SER A 113 6.85 -5.57 -5.58
N MET A 114 7.54 -6.40 -4.80
CA MET A 114 8.58 -7.31 -5.26
C MET A 114 8.24 -8.74 -4.83
N PRO A 115 8.17 -9.68 -5.78
CA PRO A 115 8.17 -11.10 -5.50
C PRO A 115 9.50 -11.52 -4.89
N VAL A 116 9.45 -12.12 -3.71
CA VAL A 116 10.64 -12.62 -3.00
C VAL A 116 10.45 -14.07 -2.57
N ILE A 117 11.56 -14.77 -2.43
CA ILE A 117 11.60 -16.11 -1.88
C ILE A 117 11.24 -15.98 -0.39
N GLY A 118 10.18 -16.67 0.06
CA GLY A 118 9.61 -16.48 1.39
C GLY A 118 10.63 -16.56 2.52
N ILE A 119 11.45 -17.62 2.50
CA ILE A 119 12.45 -17.86 3.55
C ILE A 119 13.60 -16.84 3.53
N SER A 120 14.15 -16.55 2.34
CA SER A 120 15.39 -15.74 2.25
C SER A 120 15.15 -14.25 2.03
N GLY A 121 13.96 -13.85 1.59
CA GLY A 121 13.67 -12.47 1.17
C GLY A 121 14.37 -12.05 -0.13
N ARG A 122 15.13 -12.95 -0.77
CA ARG A 122 15.79 -12.67 -2.04
C ARG A 122 14.75 -12.55 -3.15
N ARG A 123 14.99 -11.65 -4.10
CA ARG A 123 14.16 -11.50 -5.30
C ARG A 123 13.92 -12.84 -5.99
N ALA A 124 12.66 -13.13 -6.30
CA ALA A 124 12.19 -14.37 -6.92
C ALA A 124 11.84 -14.23 -8.42
N ILE A 125 12.08 -13.05 -9.01
CA ILE A 125 11.82 -12.77 -10.42
C ILE A 125 13.04 -12.15 -11.10
N ARG A 126 13.19 -12.42 -12.40
CA ARG A 126 14.28 -11.85 -13.19
C ARG A 126 14.04 -10.37 -13.44
N MET A 127 15.12 -9.60 -13.38
CA MET A 127 15.16 -8.18 -13.74
C MET A 127 16.10 -7.96 -14.94
N PRO A 128 15.92 -6.86 -15.68
CA PRO A 128 16.89 -6.45 -16.69
C PRO A 128 18.32 -6.42 -16.12
N GLY A 129 19.26 -7.04 -16.84
CA GLY A 129 20.66 -7.18 -16.40
C GLY A 129 20.99 -8.49 -15.67
N ASP A 130 20.01 -9.31 -15.29
CA ASP A 130 20.28 -10.61 -14.66
C ASP A 130 20.90 -11.61 -15.67
N THR A 131 22.14 -12.03 -15.43
CA THR A 131 22.91 -12.93 -16.31
C THR A 131 22.69 -14.42 -16.03
N GLY A 132 22.09 -14.79 -14.89
CA GLY A 132 21.88 -16.17 -14.46
C GLY A 132 20.43 -16.47 -14.04
N PRO A 133 20.07 -17.76 -13.90
CA PRO A 133 18.76 -18.15 -13.39
C PRO A 133 18.61 -17.78 -11.91
N ILE A 134 17.39 -17.41 -11.52
CA ILE A 134 17.05 -17.24 -10.10
C ILE A 134 16.59 -18.59 -9.58
N TYR A 135 17.33 -19.13 -8.62
CA TYR A 135 16.97 -20.36 -7.95
C TYR A 135 15.88 -20.08 -6.91
N VAL A 136 14.66 -20.51 -7.20
CA VAL A 136 13.56 -20.55 -6.23
C VAL A 136 13.49 -21.99 -5.73
N PRO A 137 13.77 -22.26 -4.44
CA PRO A 137 13.71 -23.62 -3.93
C PRO A 137 12.28 -24.16 -4.08
N GLY A 138 12.15 -25.45 -4.41
CA GLY A 138 10.86 -26.10 -4.62
C GLY A 138 9.98 -26.13 -3.37
N GLU A 139 8.75 -26.60 -3.52
CA GLU A 139 7.84 -26.80 -2.39
C GLU A 139 8.41 -27.84 -1.41
N GLY A 140 8.38 -27.53 -0.11
CA GLY A 140 8.91 -28.39 0.95
C GLY A 140 8.59 -27.83 2.34
N LEU A 141 8.91 -28.54 3.42
CA LEU A 141 8.61 -28.12 4.81
C LEU A 141 9.16 -26.72 5.16
N ALA A 142 10.28 -26.32 4.57
CA ALA A 142 10.86 -24.98 4.73
C ALA A 142 10.13 -23.88 3.94
N ASN A 143 9.41 -24.25 2.87
CA ASN A 143 8.65 -23.34 2.00
C ASN A 143 7.12 -23.51 2.12
N LYS A 144 6.66 -24.43 2.99
CA LYS A 144 5.27 -24.75 3.37
C LYS A 144 4.21 -24.56 2.27
N GLY A 145 4.53 -24.98 1.04
CA GLY A 145 3.62 -24.94 -0.10
C GLY A 145 3.55 -23.62 -0.90
N ARG A 146 4.33 -22.58 -0.57
CA ARG A 146 4.53 -21.40 -1.43
C ARG A 146 5.95 -20.82 -1.29
N PRO A 147 6.84 -21.05 -2.27
CA PRO A 147 8.21 -20.56 -2.17
C PRO A 147 8.32 -19.04 -2.40
N ILE A 148 7.27 -18.38 -2.91
CA ILE A 148 7.28 -16.95 -3.27
C ILE A 148 6.17 -16.21 -2.50
N THR A 149 6.54 -15.07 -1.92
CA THR A 149 5.65 -14.08 -1.31
C THR A 149 5.88 -12.71 -1.95
N ASP A 150 4.92 -11.79 -1.84
CA ASP A 150 5.02 -10.44 -2.40
C ASP A 150 5.28 -9.46 -1.24
N VAL A 151 6.28 -8.58 -1.39
CA VAL A 151 6.61 -7.54 -0.39
C VAL A 151 6.50 -6.15 -0.99
N LEU A 152 6.03 -5.18 -0.22
CA LEU A 152 6.03 -3.78 -0.65
C LEU A 152 7.48 -3.30 -0.77
N SER A 153 7.77 -2.60 -1.85
CA SER A 153 9.11 -2.09 -2.16
C SER A 153 9.13 -0.57 -2.29
N LYS A 154 8.10 0.03 -2.87
CA LYS A 154 7.98 1.48 -3.01
C LYS A 154 6.52 1.89 -3.02
N VAL A 155 6.21 3.01 -2.38
CA VAL A 155 4.89 3.67 -2.45
C VAL A 155 5.10 5.13 -2.76
N ILE A 156 4.44 5.60 -3.81
CA ILE A 156 4.44 7.01 -4.20
C ILE A 156 3.02 7.51 -3.99
N VAL A 157 2.86 8.56 -3.21
CA VAL A 157 1.58 9.20 -2.92
C VAL A 157 1.68 10.66 -3.34
N ILE A 158 0.69 11.14 -4.09
CA ILE A 158 0.55 12.54 -4.44
C ILE A 158 -0.74 13.04 -3.81
N VAL A 159 -0.62 14.15 -3.09
CA VAL A 159 -1.72 14.81 -2.38
C VAL A 159 -1.99 16.15 -3.05
N ASP A 160 -3.21 16.34 -3.51
CA ASP A 160 -3.70 17.59 -4.06
C ASP A 160 -4.09 18.52 -2.92
N ILE A 161 -3.31 19.58 -2.71
CA ILE A 161 -3.44 20.49 -1.56
C ILE A 161 -4.82 21.16 -1.53
N ALA A 162 -5.32 21.58 -2.68
CA ALA A 162 -6.60 22.28 -2.78
C ALA A 162 -7.78 21.35 -2.42
N LYS A 163 -7.63 20.04 -2.67
CA LYS A 163 -8.68 19.05 -2.44
C LYS A 163 -8.69 18.46 -1.03
N VAL A 164 -7.59 18.62 -0.29
CA VAL A 164 -7.51 18.19 1.11
C VAL A 164 -7.65 19.37 2.09
N GLU A 165 -7.93 20.57 1.58
CA GLU A 165 -8.14 21.76 2.42
C GLU A 165 -9.32 21.54 3.38
N GLY A 166 -9.11 21.95 4.64
CA GLY A 166 -10.09 21.78 5.72
C GLY A 166 -10.19 20.36 6.28
N ILE A 167 -9.35 19.41 5.84
CA ILE A 167 -9.19 18.11 6.50
C ILE A 167 -8.16 18.23 7.61
N GLU A 168 -8.52 17.76 8.81
CA GLU A 168 -7.63 17.72 9.95
C GLU A 168 -6.40 16.83 9.68
N LEU A 169 -5.22 17.32 10.04
CA LEU A 169 -3.95 16.64 9.75
C LEU A 169 -3.89 15.19 10.30
N PRO A 170 -4.42 14.87 11.50
CA PRO A 170 -4.47 13.49 11.99
C PRO A 170 -5.34 12.57 11.11
N LEU A 171 -6.47 13.05 10.59
CA LEU A 171 -7.35 12.25 9.71
C LEU A 171 -6.68 11.98 8.37
N LEU A 172 -6.04 13.01 7.79
CA LEU A 172 -5.21 12.84 6.60
C LEU A 172 -4.05 11.87 6.87
N GLY A 173 -3.45 11.93 8.06
CA GLY A 173 -2.41 11.00 8.50
C GLY A 173 -2.89 9.55 8.56
N ASP A 174 -4.09 9.30 9.09
CA ASP A 174 -4.71 7.97 9.12
C ASP A 174 -4.98 7.44 7.70
N TYR A 175 -5.52 8.26 6.80
CA TYR A 175 -5.71 7.91 5.40
C TYR A 175 -4.40 7.56 4.71
N LEU A 176 -3.38 8.42 4.87
CA LEU A 176 -2.07 8.23 4.26
C LEU A 176 -1.34 7.02 4.85
N ALA A 177 -1.53 6.71 6.13
CA ALA A 177 -1.01 5.49 6.75
C ALA A 177 -1.64 4.24 6.14
N MET A 178 -2.97 4.23 5.94
CA MET A 178 -3.67 3.11 5.29
C MET A 178 -3.14 2.87 3.87
N VAL A 179 -2.98 3.94 3.08
CA VAL A 179 -2.41 3.87 1.72
C VAL A 179 -0.94 3.44 1.73
N ALA A 180 -0.13 3.93 2.66
CA ALA A 180 1.29 3.59 2.76
C ALA A 180 1.53 2.13 3.16
N LEU A 181 0.64 1.55 3.97
CA LEU A 181 0.80 0.22 4.56
C LEU A 181 0.10 -0.89 3.78
N ALA A 182 -0.86 -0.59 2.90
CA ALA A 182 -1.63 -1.60 2.19
C ALA A 182 -1.87 -1.29 0.72
N GLN A 183 -1.89 -2.33 -0.11
CA GLN A 183 -2.29 -2.25 -1.52
C GLN A 183 -3.81 -2.13 -1.64
N VAL A 184 -4.32 -0.91 -1.48
CA VAL A 184 -5.75 -0.59 -1.56
C VAL A 184 -6.13 0.01 -2.92
N ASP A 185 -7.36 -0.24 -3.37
CA ASP A 185 -7.86 0.23 -4.67
C ASP A 185 -8.48 1.63 -4.56
N PRO A 186 -7.91 2.68 -5.18
CA PRO A 186 -8.52 4.02 -5.22
C PRO A 186 -9.86 4.05 -5.94
N GLU A 187 -10.10 3.13 -6.88
CA GLU A 187 -11.37 3.03 -7.62
C GLU A 187 -12.31 1.97 -7.01
N GLY A 188 -11.84 1.26 -5.99
CA GLY A 188 -12.61 0.24 -5.30
C GLY A 188 -13.76 0.88 -4.55
N GLY A 189 -14.94 0.26 -4.59
CA GLY A 189 -16.12 0.75 -3.86
C GLY A 189 -15.97 0.58 -2.33
N SER A 190 -15.13 1.40 -1.72
CA SER A 190 -14.86 1.46 -0.28
C SER A 190 -16.09 1.82 0.54
N GLY A 191 -17.07 2.53 -0.06
CA GLY A 191 -18.30 2.97 0.62
C GLY A 191 -19.23 1.85 1.14
N ARG A 192 -18.87 0.57 0.96
CA ARG A 192 -19.53 -0.58 1.61
C ARG A 192 -18.86 -1.03 2.90
N PHE A 193 -17.70 -0.47 3.22
CA PHE A 193 -16.92 -0.75 4.40
C PHE A 193 -16.82 0.51 5.24
N ASP A 194 -16.81 0.36 6.55
CA ASP A 194 -16.47 1.44 7.48
C ASP A 194 -14.94 1.59 7.45
N THR A 195 -14.39 2.49 6.64
CA THR A 195 -12.94 2.62 6.41
C THR A 195 -12.55 4.08 6.24
N VAL A 196 -11.37 4.43 6.75
CA VAL A 196 -10.74 5.75 6.55
C VAL A 196 -10.61 6.11 5.08
N LEU A 197 -10.60 5.13 4.16
CA LEU A 197 -10.58 5.40 2.72
C LEU A 197 -11.83 6.16 2.24
N ASN A 198 -12.88 6.24 3.06
CA ASN A 198 -14.06 7.06 2.82
C ASN A 198 -13.90 8.52 3.27
N LEU A 199 -12.72 8.95 3.75
CA LEU A 199 -12.47 10.30 4.27
C LEU A 199 -12.89 11.43 3.32
N PHE A 200 -12.76 11.21 2.02
CA PHE A 200 -13.12 12.21 1.00
C PHE A 200 -14.56 12.07 0.48
N HIS A 201 -15.35 11.16 1.06
CA HIS A 201 -16.78 11.02 0.81
C HIS A 201 -17.57 11.67 1.96
N GLU A 202 -18.73 12.28 1.64
CA GLU A 202 -19.56 13.01 2.62
C GLU A 202 -19.88 12.21 3.89
N ALA A 203 -20.05 10.89 3.77
CA ALA A 203 -20.42 10.02 4.88
C ALA A 203 -19.27 9.68 5.86
N GLY A 204 -18.00 9.92 5.50
CA GLY A 204 -16.83 9.46 6.27
C GLY A 204 -15.81 10.55 6.62
N ARG A 205 -16.18 11.82 6.49
CA ARG A 205 -15.22 12.96 6.51
C ARG A 205 -14.51 13.18 7.85
N ASP A 206 -15.08 12.70 8.95
CA ASP A 206 -14.58 12.99 10.32
C ASP A 206 -14.05 11.75 11.04
N GLU A 207 -13.91 10.63 10.34
CA GLU A 207 -13.51 9.34 10.92
C GLU A 207 -12.05 9.01 10.57
N GLY A 208 -11.24 8.75 11.60
CA GLY A 208 -9.87 8.26 11.46
C GLY A 208 -9.84 6.76 11.14
N LEU A 209 -8.75 6.06 11.49
CA LEU A 209 -8.71 4.61 11.33
C LEU A 209 -9.85 3.92 12.10
N SER A 210 -10.76 3.29 11.36
CA SER A 210 -11.91 2.58 11.90
C SER A 210 -11.51 1.26 12.55
N GLY A 211 -12.47 0.59 13.20
CA GLY A 211 -12.27 -0.78 13.69
C GLY A 211 -11.96 -1.76 12.56
N TRP A 212 -12.56 -1.55 11.38
CA TRP A 212 -12.33 -2.35 10.19
C TRP A 212 -10.91 -2.17 9.65
N ASP A 213 -10.42 -0.93 9.54
CA ASP A 213 -9.07 -0.64 9.05
C ASP A 213 -8.00 -1.29 9.93
N LYS A 214 -8.18 -1.16 11.25
CA LYS A 214 -7.28 -1.76 12.24
C LYS A 214 -7.23 -3.27 12.13
N ALA A 215 -8.38 -3.91 11.98
CA ALA A 215 -8.46 -5.34 11.80
C ALA A 215 -7.92 -5.80 10.43
N TYR A 216 -8.10 -4.99 9.37
CA TYR A 216 -7.53 -5.26 8.05
C TYR A 216 -5.99 -5.23 8.10
N LEU A 217 -5.39 -4.18 8.68
CA LEU A 217 -3.95 -4.07 8.86
C LEU A 217 -3.41 -5.17 9.78
N ALA A 218 -4.09 -5.44 10.91
CA ALA A 218 -3.68 -6.53 11.80
C ALA A 218 -3.73 -7.90 11.10
N SER A 219 -4.71 -8.14 10.23
CA SER A 219 -4.76 -9.36 9.42
C SER A 219 -3.64 -9.41 8.38
N LEU A 220 -3.38 -8.31 7.67
CA LEU A 220 -2.32 -8.21 6.66
C LEU A 220 -0.91 -8.45 7.25
N TYR A 221 -0.64 -7.87 8.43
CA TYR A 221 0.67 -7.95 9.09
C TYR A 221 0.78 -9.14 10.05
N GLY A 222 -0.31 -9.55 10.70
CA GLY A 222 -0.37 -10.72 11.59
C GLY A 222 -0.54 -12.06 10.87
N ALA A 223 -0.97 -12.07 9.60
CA ALA A 223 -0.96 -13.29 8.80
C ALA A 223 0.48 -13.84 8.74
N PHE A 224 0.68 -15.06 9.24
CA PHE A 224 1.94 -15.77 9.01
C PHE A 224 2.23 -15.79 7.49
N PRO A 225 3.51 -15.68 7.04
CA PRO A 225 3.89 -15.77 5.63
C PRO A 225 3.43 -17.03 4.86
N GLU A 226 2.64 -17.89 5.49
CA GLU A 226 2.63 -19.34 5.31
C GLU A 226 1.29 -19.91 4.84
N ARG A 227 0.24 -19.10 4.64
CA ARG A 227 -1.09 -19.67 4.36
C ARG A 227 -1.99 -18.80 3.49
N ILE A 228 -1.66 -18.65 2.21
CA ILE A 228 -2.47 -17.75 1.39
C ILE A 228 -2.67 -18.31 0.00
N ASP A 229 -3.89 -18.76 -0.30
CA ASP A 229 -4.35 -18.93 -1.67
C ASP A 229 -4.83 -17.60 -2.26
N ARG A 230 -4.63 -17.37 -3.57
CA ARG A 230 -4.78 -16.05 -4.24
C ARG A 230 -6.18 -15.46 -4.10
N TYR A 231 -7.21 -16.31 -4.23
CA TYR A 231 -8.61 -15.93 -3.99
C TYR A 231 -8.98 -15.90 -2.50
N ASN A 232 -8.17 -16.55 -1.66
CA ASN A 232 -8.44 -16.67 -0.25
C ASN A 232 -7.78 -15.59 0.59
N HIS A 233 -6.76 -14.81 0.18
CA HIS A 233 -6.19 -13.79 1.08
C HIS A 233 -7.18 -12.66 1.35
N ALA A 234 -7.53 -11.90 0.31
CA ALA A 234 -8.48 -10.80 0.40
C ALA A 234 -9.83 -11.32 0.92
N SER A 235 -10.30 -12.47 0.42
CA SER A 235 -11.51 -13.11 0.92
C SER A 235 -11.40 -13.63 2.35
N SER A 236 -10.22 -14.06 2.84
CA SER A 236 -10.01 -14.51 4.23
C SER A 236 -9.97 -13.33 5.17
N ILE A 237 -9.26 -12.27 4.81
CA ILE A 237 -9.25 -10.99 5.53
C ILE A 237 -10.70 -10.50 5.62
N VAL A 238 -11.43 -10.44 4.50
CA VAL A 238 -12.85 -10.06 4.46
C VAL A 238 -13.74 -11.03 5.26
N ARG A 239 -13.48 -12.35 5.25
CA ARG A 239 -14.25 -13.33 6.05
C ARG A 239 -14.01 -13.19 7.55
N ASP A 240 -12.76 -12.98 7.95
CA ASP A 240 -12.34 -12.81 9.33
C ASP A 240 -12.89 -11.48 9.88
N LEU A 241 -12.84 -10.42 9.07
CA LEU A 241 -13.47 -9.12 9.36
C LEU A 241 -14.98 -9.24 9.53
N ARG A 242 -15.68 -9.87 8.58
CA ARG A 242 -17.13 -10.12 8.69
C ARG A 242 -17.49 -10.97 9.91
N ARG A 243 -16.57 -11.80 10.41
CA ARG A 243 -16.78 -12.58 11.63
C ARG A 243 -16.66 -11.70 12.86
N ALA A 244 -15.62 -10.86 12.91
CA ALA A 244 -15.43 -9.89 13.99
C ALA A 244 -16.59 -8.89 14.09
N GLU A 245 -17.08 -8.36 12.96
CA GLU A 245 -18.26 -7.47 12.93
C GLU A 245 -19.51 -8.13 13.51
N ARG A 246 -19.79 -9.39 13.12
CA ARG A 246 -20.93 -10.15 13.66
C ARG A 246 -20.80 -10.40 15.16
N ASP A 247 -19.59 -10.65 15.64
CA ASP A 247 -19.34 -10.93 17.05
C ASP A 247 -19.43 -9.66 17.91
N ALA A 248 -19.07 -8.49 17.35
CA ALA A 248 -19.24 -7.18 17.98
C ALA A 248 -20.71 -6.75 18.07
N GLN A 249 -21.52 -7.05 17.05
CA GLN A 249 -22.96 -6.74 17.02
C GLN A 249 -23.83 -7.64 17.92
N ARG A 250 -23.27 -8.74 18.45
CA ARG A 250 -23.97 -9.71 19.33
C ARG A 250 -23.72 -9.46 20.81
N ARG A 251 -22.87 -8.50 21.15
CA ARG A 251 -22.58 -8.07 22.52
C ARG A 251 -23.32 -6.78 22.83
#